data_AF-A0A6V7Y070-F1
#
_entry.id   AF-A0A6V7Y070-F1
#
_cell.length_a   1.000
_cell.length_b   1.000
_cell.length_c   1.000
_cell.angle_alpha   90.00
_cell.angle_beta   90.00
_cell.angle_gamma   90.00
#
_symmetry.space_group_name_H-M   'P 1'
#
loop_
_entity.id
_entity.type
_entity.pdbx_description
1 polymer ?
#
loop_
_entity_poly.entity_id
_entity_poly.type
_entity_poly.pdbx_seq_one_letter_code
_entity_poly.pdbx_strand_id
1 'polypeptide(L)'
;MIREIIHINSFSTFIIGIILNTLLVVLVLNKSTPEMKVFSHILLQTALTDLFMLIINLVTQPIFTFDGDANIVVLNSPFNSNLIPKDILLAIWDNCLLFSIFSQAAQFIYRYLCLNRFFNRYRIIERSPIGIRSRSEFRFPTSDFRVPTFEPFPIFDSSDFHHLHHFRSTPDWHRLTPY
;
A
#
# COMPACT_ATOMS: atom_id res chain seq x y z
N MET A 1 4.20 22.22 27.51
CA MET A 1 3.43 20.98 27.71
C MET A 1 3.03 20.26 26.43
N ILE A 2 2.03 20.69 25.64
CA ILE A 2 1.57 19.91 24.46
C ILE A 2 2.67 19.69 23.41
N ARG A 3 3.46 20.73 23.08
CA ARG A 3 4.57 20.61 22.13
C ARG A 3 5.64 19.61 22.59
N GLU A 4 5.98 19.62 23.87
CA GLU A 4 6.97 18.69 24.43
C GLU A 4 6.49 17.25 24.32
N ILE A 5 5.21 16.99 24.60
CA ILE A 5 4.60 15.66 24.43
C ILE A 5 4.70 15.19 22.97
N ILE A 6 4.42 16.08 22.01
CA ILE A 6 4.54 15.76 20.57
C ILE A 6 5.99 15.42 20.20
N HIS A 7 6.97 16.18 20.69
CA HIS A 7 8.38 15.91 20.43
C HIS A 7 8.85 14.58 21.05
N ILE A 8 8.46 14.30 22.29
CA ILE A 8 8.78 13.04 22.98
C ILE A 8 8.17 11.86 22.24
N ASN A 9 6.90 11.96 21.85
CA ASN A 9 6.23 10.92 21.07
C ASN A 9 6.91 10.70 19.73
N SER A 10 7.18 11.76 18.97
CA SER A 10 7.84 11.70 17.66
C SER A 10 9.22 11.04 17.74
N PHE A 11 10.01 11.39 18.76
CA PHE A 11 11.32 10.80 18.98
C PHE A 11 11.23 9.33 19.39
N SER A 12 10.24 8.98 20.22
CA SER A 12 10.00 7.59 20.62
C SER A 12 9.59 6.73 19.43
N THR A 13 8.66 7.21 18.60
CA THR A 13 8.26 6.55 17.35
C THR A 13 9.43 6.41 16.39
N PHE A 14 10.30 7.42 16.29
CA PHE A 14 11.50 7.36 15.46
C PHE A 14 12.42 6.21 15.89
N ILE A 15 12.77 6.12 17.18
CA ILE A 15 13.65 5.07 17.71
C ILE A 15 13.05 3.68 17.48
N ILE A 16 11.79 3.50 17.89
CA ILE A 16 11.10 2.21 17.76
C ILE A 16 10.98 1.82 16.28
N GLY A 17 10.63 2.78 15.43
CA GLY A 17 10.50 2.58 13.99
C GLY A 17 11.80 2.15 13.33
N ILE A 18 12.93 2.78 13.66
CA ILE A 18 14.25 2.40 13.13
C ILE A 18 14.59 0.97 13.55
N ILE A 19 14.41 0.63 14.83
CA ILE A 19 14.73 -0.70 15.36
C ILE A 19 13.89 -1.77 14.65
N LEU A 20 12.56 -1.59 14.59
CA LEU A 20 11.66 -2.58 14.03
C LEU A 20 11.84 -2.74 12.51
N ASN A 21 11.99 -1.64 11.76
CA ASN A 21 12.18 -1.73 10.31
C ASN A 21 13.56 -2.27 9.95
N THR A 22 14.61 -1.93 10.70
CA THR A 22 15.93 -2.53 10.49
C THR A 22 15.91 -4.03 10.80
N LEU A 23 15.26 -4.43 11.89
CA LEU A 23 15.05 -5.85 12.21
C LEU A 23 14.30 -6.58 11.09
N LEU A 24 13.25 -5.96 10.53
CA LEU A 24 12.50 -6.52 9.41
C LEU A 24 13.39 -6.72 8.17
N VAL A 25 14.20 -5.73 7.82
CA VAL A 25 15.18 -5.85 6.72
C VAL A 25 16.14 -7.02 6.97
N VAL A 26 16.72 -7.10 8.18
CA VAL A 26 17.64 -8.19 8.56
C VAL A 26 16.96 -9.56 8.46
N LEU A 27 15.71 -9.68 8.92
CA LEU A 27 14.95 -10.92 8.84
C LEU A 27 14.65 -11.31 7.39
N VAL A 28 14.23 -10.35 6.56
CA VAL A 28 13.93 -10.61 5.15
C VAL A 28 15.19 -11.06 4.40
N LEU A 29 16.33 -10.42 4.64
CA LEU A 29 17.58 -10.78 3.95
C LEU A 29 18.16 -12.12 4.42
N ASN A 30 18.10 -12.43 5.73
CA ASN A 30 18.77 -13.60 6.28
C ASN A 30 17.89 -14.84 6.43
N LYS A 31 16.56 -14.68 6.50
CA LYS A 31 15.61 -15.77 6.82
C LYS A 31 14.52 -15.97 5.78
N SER A 32 14.47 -15.18 4.70
CA SER A 32 13.48 -15.39 3.64
C SER A 32 13.71 -16.72 2.92
N THR A 33 12.69 -17.57 2.90
CA THR A 33 12.68 -18.76 2.05
C THR A 33 12.47 -18.38 0.59
N PRO A 34 13.00 -19.15 -0.38
CA PRO A 34 12.81 -18.88 -1.81
C PRO A 34 11.33 -18.96 -2.23
N GLU A 35 10.51 -19.70 -1.48
CA GLU A 35 9.08 -19.83 -1.69
C GLU A 35 8.33 -18.50 -1.44
N MET A 36 8.83 -17.65 -0.55
CA MET A 36 8.19 -16.36 -0.22
C MET A 36 8.85 -15.17 -0.90
N LYS A 37 9.69 -15.39 -1.93
CA LYS A 37 10.53 -14.34 -2.53
C LYS A 37 9.75 -13.09 -2.97
N VAL A 38 8.59 -13.26 -3.60
CA VAL A 38 7.73 -12.13 -4.03
C VAL A 38 7.24 -11.33 -2.83
N PHE A 39 6.77 -12.01 -1.79
CA PHE A 39 6.32 -11.35 -0.56
C PHE A 39 7.47 -10.64 0.16
N SER A 40 8.65 -11.25 0.18
CA SER A 40 9.86 -10.67 0.75
C SER A 40 10.28 -9.38 0.06
N HIS A 41 10.11 -9.27 -1.27
CA HIS A 41 10.32 -8.01 -1.98
C HIS A 41 9.34 -6.92 -1.54
N ILE A 42 8.05 -7.25 -1.37
CA ILE A 42 7.03 -6.30 -0.90
C ILE A 42 7.34 -5.84 0.54
N LEU A 43 7.73 -6.77 1.42
CA LEU A 43 8.13 -6.45 2.79
C LEU A 43 9.39 -5.59 2.83
N LEU A 44 10.39 -5.89 2.01
CA LEU A 44 11.62 -5.11 1.93
C LEU A 44 11.35 -3.69 1.42
N GLN A 45 10.55 -3.55 0.36
CA GLN A 45 10.14 -2.25 -0.16
C GLN A 45 9.39 -1.43 0.90
N THR A 46 8.48 -2.05 1.64
CA THR A 46 7.75 -1.37 2.73
C THR A 46 8.72 -0.94 3.83
N ALA A 47 9.62 -1.81 4.28
CA ALA A 47 10.56 -1.49 5.35
C ALA A 47 11.51 -0.33 4.96
N LEU A 48 11.98 -0.30 3.72
CA LEU A 48 12.82 0.79 3.21
C LEU A 48 12.03 2.10 3.09
N THR A 49 10.78 2.03 2.64
CA THR A 49 9.88 3.19 2.59
C THR A 49 9.64 3.75 3.99
N ASP A 50 9.40 2.89 4.97
CA ASP A 50 9.14 3.28 6.34
C ASP A 50 10.40 3.89 6.98
N LEU A 51 11.60 3.33 6.74
CA LEU A 51 12.87 3.94 7.17
C LEU A 51 13.07 5.34 6.57
N PHE A 52 12.76 5.51 5.28
CA PHE A 52 12.83 6.82 4.63
C PHE A 52 11.81 7.80 5.23
N MET A 53 10.58 7.35 5.47
CA MET A 53 9.53 8.14 6.11
C MET A 53 9.91 8.59 7.52
N LEU A 54 10.59 7.76 8.30
CA LEU A 54 11.08 8.15 9.63
C LEU A 54 12.07 9.32 9.56
N ILE A 55 12.95 9.34 8.55
CA ILE A 55 13.88 10.46 8.32
C ILE A 55 13.11 11.71 7.92
N ILE A 56 12.20 11.60 6.97
CA ILE A 56 11.40 12.75 6.52
C ILE A 56 10.54 13.30 7.66
N ASN A 57 9.92 12.45 8.48
CA ASN A 57 9.15 12.85 9.67
C ASN A 57 10.00 13.62 10.69
N LEU A 58 11.26 13.24 10.87
CA LEU A 58 12.18 13.94 11.77
C LEU A 58 12.51 15.36 11.26
N VAL A 59 12.64 15.53 9.94
CA VAL A 59 12.96 16.83 9.30
C VAL A 59 11.74 17.74 9.19
N THR A 60 10.57 17.16 8.88
CA THR A 60 9.32 17.89 8.65
C THR A 60 8.62 18.26 9.94
N GLN A 61 8.69 17.40 10.97
CA GLN A 61 7.97 17.53 12.24
C GLN A 61 6.52 17.98 12.03
N PRO A 62 5.69 17.15 11.38
CA PRO A 62 4.32 17.52 11.07
C PRO A 62 3.51 17.66 12.36
N ILE A 63 2.87 18.80 12.54
CA ILE A 63 1.93 19.05 13.63
C ILE A 63 0.54 19.16 13.02
N PHE A 64 -0.35 18.26 13.42
CA PHE A 64 -1.77 18.35 13.07
C PHE A 64 -2.43 19.35 14.02
N THR A 65 -2.95 20.43 13.45
CA THR A 65 -3.74 21.42 14.17
C THR A 65 -5.14 21.46 13.60
N PHE A 66 -6.13 21.52 14.50
CA PHE A 66 -7.52 21.73 14.14
C PHE A 66 -7.79 23.22 14.26
N ASP A 67 -8.09 23.89 13.14
CA ASP A 67 -8.51 25.29 13.12
C ASP A 67 -9.95 25.36 12.59
N GLY A 68 -10.90 25.42 13.52
CA GLY A 68 -12.33 25.27 13.22
C GLY A 68 -12.66 23.89 12.60
N ASP A 69 -13.33 23.89 11.44
CA ASP A 69 -13.71 22.68 10.70
C ASP A 69 -12.58 22.17 9.77
N ALA A 70 -11.45 22.87 9.68
CA ALA A 70 -10.34 22.51 8.80
C ALA A 70 -9.22 21.78 9.55
N ASN A 71 -8.79 20.65 8.99
CA ASN A 71 -7.56 19.97 9.40
C ASN A 71 -6.37 20.62 8.70
N ILE A 72 -5.51 21.31 9.46
CA ILE A 72 -4.31 21.96 8.92
C ILE A 72 -3.08 21.22 9.41
N VAL A 73 -2.24 20.78 8.47
CA VAL A 73 -0.92 20.23 8.77
C VAL A 73 0.10 21.36 8.74
N VAL A 74 0.69 21.66 9.89
CA VAL A 74 1.72 22.68 10.03
C VAL A 74 3.07 21.99 10.25
N LEU A 75 4.03 22.27 9.36
CA LEU A 75 5.39 21.79 9.55
C LEU A 75 6.11 22.63 10.61
N ASN A 76 6.69 21.97 11.60
CA ASN A 76 7.59 22.61 12.57
C ASN A 76 9.05 22.38 12.20
N SER A 77 9.37 22.67 10.94
CA SER A 77 10.67 22.39 10.33
C SER A 77 11.63 23.58 10.46
N PRO A 78 12.97 23.37 10.50
CA PRO A 78 13.96 24.45 10.43
C PRO A 78 13.83 25.34 9.17
N PHE A 79 13.11 24.88 8.14
CA PHE A 79 12.85 25.63 6.91
C PHE A 79 11.65 26.58 6.99
N ASN A 80 11.07 26.80 8.17
CA ASN A 80 9.89 27.64 8.37
C ASN A 80 10.07 29.12 7.99
N SER A 81 11.30 29.58 7.74
CA SER A 81 11.59 30.94 7.28
C SER A 81 11.29 31.16 5.79
N ASN A 82 11.30 30.10 4.97
CA ASN A 82 11.14 30.20 3.52
C ASN A 82 9.97 29.34 3.04
N LEU A 83 9.04 29.93 2.28
CA LEU A 83 7.82 29.25 1.81
C LEU A 83 8.11 28.12 0.81
N ILE A 84 8.97 28.37 -0.19
CA ILE A 84 9.28 27.40 -1.25
C ILE A 84 9.81 26.05 -0.71
N PRO A 85 10.90 26.01 0.10
CA PRO A 85 11.39 24.73 0.62
C PRO A 85 10.40 24.06 1.58
N LYS A 86 9.57 24.84 2.30
CA LYS A 86 8.53 24.31 3.18
C LYS A 86 7.45 23.56 2.39
N ASP A 87 6.95 24.16 1.30
CA ASP A 87 5.89 23.57 0.48
C ASP A 87 6.39 22.32 -0.27
N ILE A 88 7.63 22.35 -0.77
CA ILE A 88 8.27 21.18 -1.40
C ILE A 88 8.40 20.05 -0.37
N LEU A 89 8.86 20.36 0.85
CA LEU A 89 9.04 19.37 1.89
C LEU A 89 7.70 18.76 2.32
N LEU A 90 6.64 19.56 2.38
CA LEU A 90 5.28 19.09 2.66
C LEU A 90 4.77 18.17 1.55
N ALA A 91 4.98 18.53 0.28
CA ALA A 91 4.59 17.70 -0.85
C ALA A 91 5.35 16.36 -0.86
N ILE A 92 6.65 16.36 -0.58
CA ILE A 92 7.45 15.13 -0.47
C ILE A 92 6.90 14.25 0.66
N TRP A 93 6.63 14.84 1.83
CA TRP A 93 6.09 14.11 2.97
C TRP A 93 4.74 13.47 2.66
N ASP A 94 3.83 14.21 2.05
CA ASP A 94 2.49 13.73 1.68
C ASP A 94 2.55 12.58 0.65
N ASN A 95 3.40 12.72 -0.38
CA ASN A 95 3.62 11.65 -1.36
C ASN A 95 4.19 10.37 -0.73
N CYS A 96 5.12 10.51 0.21
CA CYS A 96 5.70 9.36 0.89
C CYS A 96 4.68 8.68 1.83
N LEU A 97 3.82 9.46 2.48
CA LEU A 97 2.70 8.93 3.27
C LEU A 97 1.75 8.11 2.38
N LEU A 98 1.36 8.65 1.22
CA LEU A 98 0.50 7.96 0.26
C LEU A 98 1.15 6.66 -0.26
N PHE A 99 2.45 6.70 -0.58
CA PHE A 99 3.19 5.52 -1.03
C PHE A 99 3.27 4.43 0.06
N SER A 100 3.40 4.80 1.34
CA SER A 100 3.34 3.85 2.45
C SER A 100 1.95 3.21 2.58
N ILE A 101 0.87 3.99 2.47
CA ILE A 101 -0.51 3.46 2.47
C ILE A 101 -0.71 2.43 1.34
N PHE A 102 -0.27 2.75 0.12
CA PHE A 102 -0.35 1.80 -1.00
C PHE A 102 0.50 0.55 -0.78
N SER A 103 1.66 0.68 -0.15
CA SER A 103 2.52 -0.46 0.20
C SER A 103 1.84 -1.39 1.22
N GLN A 104 1.15 -0.84 2.22
CA GLN A 104 0.35 -1.62 3.17
C GLN A 104 -0.85 -2.30 2.50
N ALA A 105 -1.54 -1.61 1.59
CA ALA A 105 -2.62 -2.19 0.79
C ALA A 105 -2.12 -3.36 -0.07
N ALA A 106 -0.95 -3.22 -0.70
CA ALA A 106 -0.33 -4.28 -1.48
C ALA A 106 -0.01 -5.51 -0.62
N GLN A 107 0.49 -5.34 0.60
CA GLN A 107 0.69 -6.44 1.54
C GLN A 107 -0.61 -7.16 1.89
N PHE A 108 -1.69 -6.40 2.14
CA PHE A 108 -3.00 -6.96 2.45
C PHE A 108 -3.55 -7.77 1.27
N ILE A 109 -3.53 -7.19 0.06
CA ILE A 109 -3.99 -7.84 -1.17
C ILE A 109 -3.18 -9.12 -1.43
N TYR A 110 -1.86 -9.07 -1.28
CA TYR A 110 -1.01 -10.25 -1.46
C TYR A 110 -1.42 -11.39 -0.51
N ARG A 111 -1.58 -11.09 0.79
CA ARG A 111 -2.01 -12.08 1.79
C ARG A 111 -3.38 -12.66 1.47
N TYR A 112 -4.33 -11.80 1.07
CA TYR A 112 -5.67 -12.20 0.67
C TYR A 112 -5.66 -13.15 -0.54
N LEU A 113 -4.87 -12.84 -1.58
CA LEU A 113 -4.73 -13.68 -2.77
C LEU A 113 -4.07 -15.03 -2.45
N CYS A 114 -3.05 -15.05 -1.59
CA CYS A 114 -2.43 -16.29 -1.12
C CYS A 114 -3.45 -17.18 -0.39
N LEU A 115 -4.27 -16.61 0.49
CA LEU A 115 -5.29 -17.34 1.24
C LEU A 115 -6.38 -17.92 0.32
N ASN A 116 -6.85 -17.14 -0.65
CA ASN A 116 -7.87 -17.60 -1.60
C ASN A 116 -7.35 -18.68 -2.56
N ARG A 117 -6.11 -18.55 -3.05
CA ARG A 117 -5.49 -19.58 -3.90
C ARG A 117 -5.30 -20.88 -3.13
N PHE A 118 -4.90 -20.78 -1.87
CA PHE A 118 -4.82 -21.91 -0.95
C PHE A 118 -6.19 -22.59 -0.83
N PHE A 119 -7.22 -21.84 -0.40
CA PHE A 119 -8.57 -22.38 -0.22
C PHE A 119 -9.16 -23.04 -1.49
N ASN A 120 -8.96 -22.40 -2.66
CA ASN A 120 -9.42 -22.96 -3.93
C ASN A 120 -8.75 -24.29 -4.29
N ARG A 121 -7.46 -24.47 -3.97
CA ARG A 121 -6.76 -25.76 -4.17
C ARG A 121 -7.33 -26.85 -3.26
N TYR A 122 -7.61 -26.56 -2.00
CA TYR A 122 -8.25 -27.54 -1.10
C TYR A 122 -9.61 -27.99 -1.58
N ARG A 123 -10.43 -27.05 -2.06
CA ARG A 123 -11.76 -27.35 -2.58
C ARG A 123 -11.73 -28.26 -3.82
N ILE A 124 -10.69 -28.17 -4.64
CA ILE A 124 -10.50 -29.05 -5.81
C ILE A 124 -10.10 -30.46 -5.36
N ILE A 125 -9.21 -30.58 -4.37
CA ILE A 125 -8.77 -31.87 -3.82
C ILE A 125 -9.94 -32.62 -3.17
N GLU A 126 -10.79 -31.92 -2.40
CA GLU A 126 -11.97 -32.50 -1.75
C GLU A 126 -13.04 -32.99 -2.74
N ARG A 127 -13.13 -32.37 -3.92
CA ARG A 127 -14.06 -32.76 -4.99
C ARG A 127 -13.52 -33.82 -5.94
N SER A 128 -12.27 -34.22 -5.80
CA SER A 128 -11.70 -35.27 -6.64
C SER A 128 -12.23 -36.64 -6.17
N PRO A 129 -12.84 -37.46 -7.05
CA PRO A 129 -13.43 -38.74 -6.68
C PRO A 129 -12.38 -39.83 -6.35
N ILE A 130 -11.10 -39.50 -6.44
CA ILE A 130 -9.99 -40.41 -6.13
C ILE A 130 -9.53 -40.08 -4.72
N GLY A 131 -10.16 -40.74 -3.75
CA GLY A 131 -9.62 -40.84 -2.41
C GLY A 131 -8.21 -41.45 -2.48
N ILE A 132 -7.31 -40.86 -1.69
CA ILE A 132 -5.91 -41.28 -1.47
C ILE A 132 -4.93 -40.73 -2.53
N ARG A 133 -4.12 -39.71 -2.17
CA ARG A 133 -2.73 -39.94 -1.73
C ARG A 133 -2.02 -38.65 -1.27
N SER A 134 -1.43 -38.79 -0.09
CA SER A 134 -0.31 -38.05 0.49
C SER A 134 -0.45 -36.60 0.96
N ARG A 135 -0.56 -36.50 2.29
CA ARG A 135 -0.25 -35.36 3.16
C ARG A 135 1.22 -34.86 3.05
N SER A 136 2.07 -35.49 2.21
CA SER A 136 3.51 -35.18 2.11
C SER A 136 3.90 -34.23 0.97
N GLU A 137 2.99 -33.84 0.08
CA GLU A 137 3.25 -32.86 -1.00
C GLU A 137 2.80 -31.44 -0.65
N PHE A 138 2.71 -31.15 0.65
CA PHE A 138 2.37 -29.83 1.16
C PHE A 138 3.56 -28.86 1.08
N ARG A 139 4.03 -28.61 -0.14
CA ARG A 139 5.00 -27.55 -0.44
C ARG A 139 4.25 -26.42 -1.16
N PHE A 140 4.47 -25.18 -0.75
CA PHE A 140 3.90 -24.02 -1.44
C PHE A 140 4.30 -24.10 -2.93
N PRO A 141 3.35 -24.18 -3.88
CA PRO A 141 3.70 -24.20 -5.29
C PRO A 141 3.96 -22.76 -5.71
N THR A 142 5.21 -22.33 -5.59
CA THR A 142 5.65 -20.98 -6.00
C THR A 142 6.35 -20.98 -7.36
N SER A 143 6.57 -22.16 -7.95
CA SER A 143 7.13 -22.31 -9.30
C SER A 143 6.20 -21.81 -10.40
N ASP A 144 4.89 -21.66 -10.12
CA ASP A 144 3.90 -21.15 -11.07
C ASP A 144 3.59 -19.66 -10.88
N PHE A 145 4.43 -18.91 -10.14
CA PHE A 145 4.33 -17.45 -10.11
C PHE A 145 4.84 -16.86 -11.43
N ARG A 146 4.22 -17.23 -12.56
CA ARG A 146 4.19 -16.35 -13.72
C ARG A 146 3.38 -15.13 -13.29
N VAL A 147 4.08 -14.02 -13.11
CA VAL A 147 3.46 -12.69 -13.16
C VAL A 147 2.54 -12.70 -14.39
N PRO A 148 1.27 -12.31 -14.30
CA PRO A 148 0.48 -12.10 -15.49
C PRO A 148 1.29 -11.16 -16.36
N THR A 149 1.76 -11.61 -17.52
CA THR A 149 2.21 -10.69 -18.55
C THR A 149 1.05 -9.74 -18.76
N PHE A 150 1.23 -8.49 -18.35
CA PHE A 150 0.36 -7.41 -18.80
C PHE A 150 0.46 -7.47 -20.31
N GLU A 151 -0.57 -8.03 -20.95
CA GLU A 151 -0.72 -7.79 -22.37
C GLU A 151 -0.80 -6.27 -22.52
N PRO A 152 0.00 -5.69 -23.44
CA PRO A 152 -0.09 -4.25 -23.68
C PRO A 152 -1.55 -3.94 -23.97
N PHE A 153 -2.11 -2.99 -23.22
CA PHE A 153 -3.44 -2.48 -23.49
C PHE A 153 -3.58 -2.21 -24.98
N PRO A 154 -4.67 -2.66 -25.64
CA PRO A 154 -4.89 -2.32 -27.03
C PRO A 154 -4.81 -0.80 -27.14
N ILE A 155 -3.88 -0.34 -27.96
CA ILE A 155 -3.79 1.06 -28.36
C ILE A 155 -5.12 1.35 -29.03
N PHE A 156 -6.00 2.09 -28.35
CA PHE A 156 -7.24 2.55 -28.94
C PHE A 156 -6.89 3.42 -30.14
N ASP A 157 -7.25 2.94 -31.33
CA ASP A 157 -7.13 3.72 -32.55
C ASP A 157 -8.18 4.84 -32.50
N SER A 158 -7.76 6.04 -32.91
CA SER A 158 -8.57 7.25 -32.93
C SER A 158 -9.85 7.13 -33.77
N SER A 159 -9.97 6.09 -34.60
CA SER A 159 -11.16 5.76 -35.39
C SER A 159 -12.36 5.28 -34.56
N ASP A 160 -12.16 4.76 -33.34
CA ASP A 160 -13.25 4.20 -32.52
C ASP A 160 -14.10 5.28 -31.81
N PHE A 161 -13.65 6.54 -31.81
CA PHE A 161 -14.38 7.65 -31.18
C PHE A 161 -15.57 8.17 -32.00
N HIS A 162 -15.68 7.84 -33.29
CA HIS A 162 -16.77 8.35 -34.14
C HIS A 162 -18.12 7.66 -33.91
N HIS A 163 -18.16 6.52 -33.23
CA HIS A 163 -19.41 5.77 -33.00
C HIS A 163 -20.10 6.05 -31.65
N LEU A 164 -19.51 6.88 -30.78
CA LEU A 164 -20.02 7.13 -29.42
C LEU A 164 -20.88 8.40 -29.25
N HIS A 165 -21.13 9.15 -30.34
CA HIS A 165 -21.90 10.40 -30.26
C HIS A 165 -23.43 10.25 -30.21
N HIS A 166 -23.98 9.03 -30.20
CA HIS A 166 -25.44 8.81 -30.27
C HIS A 166 -26.16 8.44 -28.97
N PHE A 167 -25.46 8.34 -27.83
CA PHE A 167 -26.10 8.13 -26.52
C PHE A 167 -26.11 9.41 -25.68
N ARG A 168 -26.95 10.37 -26.08
CA ARG A 168 -27.34 11.50 -25.23
C ARG A 168 -28.85 11.44 -24.99
N SER A 169 -29.24 10.65 -24.01
CA SER A 169 -30.56 10.74 -23.37
C SER A 169 -30.35 10.85 -21.86
N THR A 170 -30.63 12.03 -21.35
CA THR A 170 -30.64 12.40 -19.92
C THR A 170 -31.53 11.47 -19.11
N PRO A 171 -31.13 11.03 -17.89
CA PRO A 171 -32.04 10.32 -17.00
C PRO A 171 -33.06 11.30 -16.38
N ASP A 172 -34.32 10.89 -16.43
CA ASP A 172 -35.50 11.63 -15.98
C ASP A 172 -35.70 11.40 -14.46
N TRP A 173 -35.30 12.36 -13.63
CA TRP A 173 -35.21 12.20 -12.16
C TRP A 173 -36.55 12.30 -11.39
N HIS A 174 -37.69 12.31 -12.09
CA HIS A 174 -39.01 12.51 -11.47
C HIS A 174 -39.78 11.24 -11.08
N ARG A 175 -39.11 10.09 -10.93
CA ARG A 175 -39.81 8.83 -10.62
C ARG A 175 -39.15 7.98 -9.54
N LEU A 176 -38.95 8.53 -8.34
CA LEU A 176 -38.73 7.75 -7.12
C LEU A 176 -39.38 8.40 -5.88
N THR A 177 -40.71 8.37 -5.85
CA THR A 177 -41.50 8.05 -4.64
C THR A 177 -42.58 7.07 -5.13
N PRO A 178 -42.94 6.02 -4.37
CA PRO A 178 -43.79 6.23 -3.21
C PRO A 178 -43.64 5.23 -2.03
N TYR A 179 -44.12 5.73 -0.87
CA TYR A 179 -44.40 5.09 0.43
C TYR A 179 -43.23 4.60 1.29
#